data_AF-A0A8C6RMZ9-F1
#
_entry.id   AF-A0A8C6RMZ9-F1
#
_cell.length_a   1.000
_cell.length_b   1.000
_cell.length_c   1.000
_cell.angle_alpha   90.00
_cell.angle_beta   90.00
_cell.angle_gamma   90.00
#
_symmetry.space_group_name_H-M   'P 1'
#
loop_
_entity.id
_entity.type
_entity.pdbx_description
1 polymer ?
#
loop_
_entity_poly.entity_id
_entity_poly.type
_entity_poly.pdbx_seq_one_letter_code
_entity_poly.pdbx_strand_id
1 'polypeptide(L)'
;SFAENTRRFMPLCNVLYGNVGDFMSWCRQENASGLDYQSCPTAEDCENNAVDSYWKSASMQYSRDSSGVIHVLLNGSEPTGAYPLRGFFADFEIPYLQKDKITRIEIWVMHDIGKPRVESCGEGSVKILEDRLEALGFQHSCIDDYLESASGQHTTQSP
;
A
#
# COMPACT_ATOMS: atom_id res chain seq x y z
N SER A 1 -5.26 -5.87 13.21
CA SER A 1 -4.57 -5.63 11.93
C SER A 1 -3.07 -5.53 12.19
N PHE A 2 -2.24 -5.91 11.22
CA PHE A 2 -0.79 -6.15 11.38
C PHE A 2 0.03 -4.93 11.80
N ALA A 3 -0.28 -3.73 11.30
CA ALA A 3 0.50 -2.52 11.60
C ALA A 3 0.37 -2.05 13.07
N GLU A 4 -0.70 -2.46 13.76
CA GLU A 4 -0.97 -2.17 15.19
C GLU A 4 -0.75 -0.71 15.60
N ASN A 5 -1.37 0.23 14.88
CA ASN A 5 -1.34 1.66 15.19
C ASN A 5 0.10 2.18 15.41
N THR A 6 0.94 2.06 14.40
CA THR A 6 2.38 2.41 14.40
C THR A 6 3.30 1.51 15.24
N ARG A 7 2.78 0.56 16.02
CA ARG A 7 3.62 -0.29 16.89
C ARG A 7 4.57 -1.20 16.10
N ARG A 8 4.11 -1.72 14.97
CA ARG A 8 4.94 -2.59 14.09
C ARG A 8 5.37 -1.85 12.83
N PHE A 9 4.40 -1.26 12.14
CA PHE A 9 4.61 -0.55 10.87
C PHE A 9 3.76 0.71 10.82
N MET A 10 4.21 1.67 10.02
CA MET A 10 3.53 2.94 9.77
C MET A 10 3.06 3.01 8.31
N PRO A 11 2.01 2.28 7.91
CA PRO A 11 1.37 2.49 6.60
C PRO A 11 0.76 3.88 6.52
N LEU A 12 0.38 4.31 5.32
CA LEU A 12 -0.22 5.64 5.10
C LEU A 12 -1.42 5.92 6.04
N CYS A 13 -2.31 4.95 6.27
CA CYS A 13 -3.44 5.12 7.20
C CYS A 13 -3.05 5.35 8.67
N ASN A 14 -1.79 5.11 9.06
CA ASN A 14 -1.25 5.43 10.38
C ASN A 14 -0.40 6.72 10.40
N VAL A 15 -0.12 7.32 9.25
CA VAL A 15 0.47 8.66 9.17
C VAL A 15 -0.63 9.70 9.35
N LEU A 16 -0.38 10.80 10.06
CA LEU A 16 -1.40 11.79 10.42
C LEU A 16 -2.29 12.22 9.23
N TYR A 17 -1.67 12.56 8.09
CA TYR A 17 -2.39 13.00 6.89
C TYR A 17 -3.02 11.85 6.08
N GLY A 18 -2.80 10.60 6.42
CA GLY A 18 -3.60 9.49 5.91
C GLY A 18 -4.72 9.11 6.88
N ASN A 19 -4.39 9.07 8.17
CA ASN A 19 -5.29 8.66 9.25
C ASN A 19 -6.58 9.47 9.32
N VAL A 20 -6.50 10.81 9.16
CA VAL A 20 -7.70 11.67 9.21
C VAL A 20 -8.66 11.47 8.02
N GLY A 21 -8.19 10.86 6.93
CA GLY A 21 -9.00 10.53 5.76
C GLY A 21 -9.37 9.05 5.67
N ASP A 22 -8.81 8.20 6.53
CA ASP A 22 -8.98 6.74 6.48
C ASP A 22 -10.47 6.37 6.65
N PHE A 23 -11.00 5.58 5.72
CA PHE A 23 -12.42 5.22 5.61
C PHE A 23 -13.44 6.37 5.48
N MET A 24 -12.98 7.62 5.30
CA MET A 24 -13.86 8.77 5.12
C MET A 24 -14.16 9.01 3.64
N SER A 25 -15.36 9.56 3.36
CA SER A 25 -15.75 10.03 2.04
C SER A 25 -16.34 11.43 2.14
N TRP A 26 -15.99 12.31 1.20
CA TRP A 26 -16.44 13.69 1.21
C TRP A 26 -16.43 14.31 -0.19
N CYS A 27 -17.39 15.19 -0.42
CA CYS A 27 -17.46 16.03 -1.59
C CYS A 27 -18.44 17.18 -1.33
N ARG A 28 -18.34 18.22 -2.16
CA ARG A 28 -19.33 19.31 -2.17
C ARG A 28 -20.47 18.93 -3.11
N GLN A 29 -21.68 19.41 -2.79
CA GLN A 29 -22.79 19.42 -3.74
C GLN A 29 -22.40 20.17 -5.02
N GLU A 30 -22.88 19.71 -6.18
CA GLU A 30 -22.55 20.31 -7.48
C GLU A 30 -22.98 21.78 -7.56
N ASN A 31 -24.24 22.06 -7.19
CA ASN A 31 -24.91 23.35 -7.36
C ASN A 31 -25.11 24.12 -6.06
N ALA A 32 -24.43 23.73 -4.97
CA ALA A 32 -24.55 24.36 -3.66
C ALA A 32 -23.24 24.29 -2.87
N SER A 33 -23.15 25.05 -1.78
CA SER A 33 -21.94 25.10 -0.95
C SER A 33 -21.88 24.02 0.15
N GLY A 34 -22.94 23.25 0.34
CA GLY A 34 -23.02 22.19 1.35
C GLY A 34 -22.23 20.93 0.97
N LEU A 35 -21.99 20.08 1.96
CA LEU A 35 -21.50 18.72 1.73
C LEU A 35 -22.60 17.85 1.12
N ASP A 36 -22.21 16.96 0.20
CA ASP A 36 -23.11 15.94 -0.30
C ASP A 36 -23.02 14.69 0.57
N TYR A 37 -24.14 14.31 1.19
CA TYR A 37 -24.26 13.11 2.03
C TYR A 37 -25.02 11.98 1.31
N GLN A 38 -25.51 12.21 0.09
CA GLN A 38 -26.20 11.19 -0.70
C GLN A 38 -25.21 10.36 -1.50
N SER A 39 -24.30 11.02 -2.21
CA SER A 39 -23.29 10.37 -3.03
C SER A 39 -22.12 11.31 -3.32
N CYS A 40 -20.93 10.74 -3.51
CA CYS A 40 -19.77 11.47 -4.02
C CYS A 40 -19.27 10.84 -5.32
N PRO A 41 -18.70 11.66 -6.23
CA PRO A 41 -18.19 11.17 -7.50
C PRO A 41 -17.00 10.23 -7.30
N THR A 42 -16.98 9.17 -8.10
CA THR A 42 -15.91 8.19 -8.20
C THR A 42 -14.93 8.55 -9.31
N ALA A 43 -13.85 7.76 -9.46
CA ALA A 43 -12.93 7.88 -10.59
C ALA A 43 -13.61 7.72 -11.96
N GLU A 44 -14.71 6.96 -12.04
CA GLU A 44 -15.48 6.77 -13.27
C GLU A 44 -16.31 8.01 -13.62
N ASP A 45 -16.83 8.71 -12.61
CA ASP A 45 -17.60 9.94 -12.78
C ASP A 45 -16.69 11.12 -13.17
N CYS A 46 -15.58 11.29 -12.45
CA CYS A 46 -14.53 12.26 -12.78
C CYS A 46 -13.18 11.94 -12.11
N GLU A 47 -12.10 12.11 -12.89
CA GLU A 47 -10.72 11.79 -12.44
C GLU A 47 -10.25 12.64 -11.23
N ASN A 48 -10.77 13.87 -11.13
CA ASN A 48 -10.35 14.87 -10.15
C ASN A 48 -11.40 15.08 -9.05
N ASN A 49 -12.04 14.01 -8.59
CA ASN A 49 -12.89 14.08 -7.40
C ASN A 49 -12.06 14.32 -6.12
N ALA A 50 -12.73 14.77 -5.07
CA ALA A 50 -12.07 15.22 -3.83
C ALA A 50 -11.30 14.09 -3.11
N VAL A 51 -11.87 12.89 -3.07
CA VAL A 51 -11.28 11.74 -2.36
C VAL A 51 -10.07 11.19 -3.12
N ASP A 52 -10.19 10.96 -4.43
CA ASP A 52 -9.08 10.46 -5.24
C ASP A 52 -7.94 11.48 -5.30
N SER A 53 -8.25 12.77 -5.46
CA SER A 53 -7.22 13.83 -5.47
C SER A 53 -6.46 13.91 -4.15
N TYR A 54 -7.18 13.70 -3.03
CA TYR A 54 -6.58 13.62 -1.71
C TYR A 54 -5.63 12.44 -1.59
N TRP A 55 -6.08 11.23 -1.94
CA TRP A 55 -5.25 10.03 -1.84
C TRP A 55 -4.07 10.05 -2.80
N LYS A 56 -4.23 10.61 -4.02
CA LYS A 56 -3.12 10.83 -4.95
C LYS A 56 -2.03 11.68 -4.28
N SER A 57 -2.44 12.78 -3.65
CA SER A 57 -1.51 13.70 -2.96
C SER A 57 -0.85 13.05 -1.73
N ALA A 58 -1.64 12.34 -0.91
CA ALA A 58 -1.16 11.66 0.28
C ALA A 58 -0.18 10.52 -0.04
N SER A 59 -0.49 9.68 -1.04
CA SER A 59 0.39 8.61 -1.54
C SER A 59 1.71 9.17 -2.06
N MET A 60 1.68 10.21 -2.90
CA MET A 60 2.91 10.84 -3.40
C MET A 60 3.79 11.38 -2.27
N GLN A 61 3.19 12.02 -1.26
CA GLN A 61 3.92 12.55 -0.11
C GLN A 61 4.54 11.42 0.72
N TYR A 62 3.75 10.38 1.02
CA TYR A 62 4.19 9.21 1.79
C TYR A 62 5.38 8.52 1.12
N SER A 63 5.36 8.35 -0.19
CA SER A 63 6.47 7.73 -0.93
C SER A 63 7.72 8.59 -0.97
N ARG A 64 7.59 9.92 -1.06
CA ARG A 64 8.74 10.84 -1.01
C ARG A 64 9.43 10.83 0.36
N ASP A 65 8.65 10.69 1.43
CA ASP A 65 9.15 10.73 2.81
C ASP A 65 9.67 9.35 3.28
N SER A 66 9.32 8.28 2.58
CA SER A 66 9.74 6.92 2.88
C SER A 66 11.24 6.69 2.60
N SER A 67 11.88 5.86 3.42
CA SER A 67 13.30 5.50 3.30
C SER A 67 13.60 4.15 3.96
N GLY A 68 14.80 3.62 3.76
CA GLY A 68 15.22 2.33 4.31
C GLY A 68 14.61 1.14 3.56
N VAL A 69 14.11 0.15 4.30
CA VAL A 69 13.44 -1.02 3.72
C VAL A 69 11.96 -0.71 3.54
N ILE A 70 11.49 -0.72 2.29
CA ILE A 70 10.08 -0.55 1.96
C ILE A 70 9.42 -1.92 2.00
N HIS A 71 8.31 -2.06 2.73
CA HIS A 71 7.54 -3.30 2.80
C HIS A 71 6.22 -3.11 2.07
N VAL A 72 5.86 -4.05 1.20
CA VAL A 72 4.66 -4.01 0.35
C VAL A 72 3.85 -5.26 0.61
N LEU A 73 2.61 -5.10 1.08
CA LEU A 73 1.67 -6.20 1.30
C LEU A 73 0.72 -6.31 0.11
N LEU A 74 0.74 -7.43 -0.60
CA LEU A 74 -0.14 -7.72 -1.74
C LEU A 74 -1.06 -8.91 -1.43
N ASN A 75 -2.22 -8.95 -2.07
CA ASN A 75 -3.17 -10.04 -1.94
C ASN A 75 -3.01 -11.05 -3.09
N GLY A 76 -2.35 -12.18 -2.84
CA GLY A 76 -2.18 -13.27 -3.80
C GLY A 76 -3.46 -14.07 -4.07
N SER A 77 -4.54 -13.81 -3.34
CA SER A 77 -5.87 -14.39 -3.57
C SER A 77 -6.80 -13.46 -4.36
N GLU A 78 -6.33 -12.29 -4.82
CA GLU A 78 -7.10 -11.36 -5.65
C GLU A 78 -7.35 -11.95 -7.05
N PRO A 79 -8.61 -12.15 -7.49
CA PRO A 79 -8.92 -12.74 -8.80
C PRO A 79 -8.31 -12.01 -9.99
N THR A 80 -8.05 -10.71 -9.87
CA THR A 80 -7.45 -9.88 -10.93
C THR A 80 -5.91 -9.81 -10.89
N GLY A 81 -5.28 -10.53 -9.98
CA GLY A 81 -3.83 -10.53 -9.75
C GLY A 81 -3.41 -9.67 -8.55
N ALA A 82 -2.25 -9.97 -7.98
CA ALA A 82 -1.80 -9.34 -6.72
C ALA A 82 -1.33 -7.89 -6.88
N TYR A 83 -0.83 -7.52 -8.06
CA TYR A 83 -0.35 -6.19 -8.40
C TYR A 83 -1.18 -5.56 -9.53
N PRO A 84 -2.07 -4.61 -9.21
CA PRO A 84 -2.83 -3.90 -10.24
C PRO A 84 -1.91 -2.95 -11.01
N LEU A 85 -1.84 -3.12 -12.34
CA LEU A 85 -1.00 -2.31 -13.22
C LEU A 85 -1.40 -0.82 -13.26
N ARG A 86 -2.61 -0.51 -12.80
CA ARG A 86 -3.15 0.84 -12.60
C ARG A 86 -3.70 0.93 -11.18
N GLY A 87 -3.27 1.93 -10.43
CA GLY A 87 -3.65 2.10 -9.02
C GLY A 87 -2.65 2.95 -8.26
N PHE A 88 -2.97 3.30 -7.02
CA PHE A 88 -2.15 4.20 -6.19
C PHE A 88 -0.69 3.75 -6.09
N PHE A 89 -0.45 2.48 -5.75
CA PHE A 89 0.91 1.97 -5.63
C PHE A 89 1.69 2.08 -6.95
N ALA A 90 1.05 1.72 -8.08
CA ALA A 90 1.67 1.73 -9.40
C ALA A 90 1.92 3.15 -9.94
N ASP A 91 0.97 4.07 -9.78
CA ASP A 91 0.93 5.35 -10.48
C ASP A 91 1.38 6.54 -9.61
N PHE A 92 1.20 6.43 -8.29
CA PHE A 92 1.40 7.55 -7.36
C PHE A 92 2.36 7.26 -6.21
N GLU A 93 2.81 6.01 -6.05
CA GLU A 93 3.80 5.66 -5.01
C GLU A 93 5.15 5.25 -5.60
N ILE A 94 5.22 4.17 -6.40
CA ILE A 94 6.47 3.71 -7.02
C ILE A 94 7.23 4.85 -7.72
N PRO A 95 6.60 5.71 -8.55
CA PRO A 95 7.31 6.79 -9.24
C PRO A 95 7.90 7.87 -8.31
N TYR A 96 7.43 7.94 -7.06
CA TYR A 96 7.78 8.97 -6.10
C TYR A 96 8.71 8.48 -4.98
N LEU A 97 9.03 7.19 -4.96
CA LEU A 97 10.04 6.60 -4.10
C LEU A 97 11.43 7.23 -4.35
N GLN A 98 12.10 7.66 -3.28
CA GLN A 98 13.42 8.28 -3.36
C GLN A 98 14.51 7.21 -3.43
N LYS A 99 14.97 6.88 -4.63
CA LYS A 99 15.92 5.78 -4.89
C LYS A 99 17.19 5.83 -4.03
N ASP A 100 17.73 7.01 -3.80
CA ASP A 100 18.91 7.26 -2.97
C ASP A 100 18.69 6.98 -1.48
N LYS A 101 17.43 7.00 -1.02
CA LYS A 101 17.07 6.76 0.39
C LYS A 101 16.55 5.35 0.65
N ILE A 102 16.34 4.54 -0.39
CA ILE A 102 15.77 3.20 -0.28
C ILE A 102 16.87 2.16 -0.37
N THR A 103 16.88 1.26 0.63
CA THR A 103 17.83 0.15 0.70
C THR A 103 17.37 -1.01 -0.16
N ARG A 104 16.11 -1.45 0.00
CA ARG A 104 15.46 -2.51 -0.79
C ARG A 104 13.94 -2.45 -0.62
N ILE A 105 13.22 -3.11 -1.51
CA ILE A 105 11.77 -3.28 -1.45
C ILE A 105 11.46 -4.76 -1.17
N GLU A 106 10.81 -5.04 -0.05
CA GLU A 106 10.38 -6.39 0.33
C GLU A 106 8.88 -6.54 0.08
N ILE A 107 8.51 -7.46 -0.80
CA ILE A 107 7.14 -7.75 -1.20
C ILE A 107 6.66 -8.97 -0.43
N TRP A 108 5.48 -8.87 0.18
CA TRP A 108 4.80 -9.96 0.85
C TRP A 108 3.51 -10.27 0.10
N VAL A 109 3.45 -11.42 -0.55
CA VAL A 109 2.25 -11.88 -1.24
C VAL A 109 1.49 -12.81 -0.29
N MET A 110 0.40 -12.29 0.27
CA MET A 110 -0.39 -12.99 1.28
C MET A 110 -1.59 -13.68 0.65
N HIS A 111 -1.87 -14.91 1.07
CA HIS A 111 -3.02 -15.67 0.60
C HIS A 111 -4.06 -15.83 1.70
N ASP A 112 -5.33 -15.67 1.32
CA ASP A 112 -6.44 -15.89 2.22
C ASP A 112 -6.58 -17.39 2.55
N ILE A 113 -6.75 -17.72 3.84
CA ILE A 113 -6.89 -19.11 4.28
C ILE A 113 -8.12 -19.75 3.62
N GLY A 114 -7.90 -20.84 2.89
CA GLY A 114 -8.95 -21.61 2.23
C GLY A 114 -9.46 -21.01 0.92
N LYS A 115 -8.90 -19.89 0.45
CA LYS A 115 -9.16 -19.36 -0.90
C LYS A 115 -8.10 -19.83 -1.90
N PRO A 116 -8.38 -19.72 -3.21
CA PRO A 116 -7.38 -19.99 -4.24
C PRO A 116 -6.14 -19.11 -4.07
N ARG A 117 -4.98 -19.69 -4.38
CA ARG A 117 -3.75 -18.94 -4.64
C ARG A 117 -3.77 -18.55 -6.10
N VAL A 118 -4.07 -17.28 -6.38
CA VAL A 118 -4.20 -16.79 -7.75
C VAL A 118 -2.81 -16.45 -8.31
N GLU A 119 -1.98 -15.75 -7.53
CA GLU A 119 -0.59 -15.45 -7.87
C GLU A 119 0.30 -15.56 -6.64
N SER A 120 1.49 -16.12 -6.81
CA SER A 120 2.58 -16.12 -5.81
C SER A 120 3.78 -15.32 -6.32
N CYS A 121 4.86 -15.25 -5.53
CA CYS A 121 6.08 -14.55 -5.92
C CYS A 121 6.63 -15.01 -7.28
N GLY A 122 7.07 -14.06 -8.12
CA GLY A 122 7.57 -14.34 -9.46
C GLY A 122 6.53 -14.77 -10.50
N GLU A 123 5.23 -14.74 -10.17
CA GLU A 123 4.15 -15.11 -11.10
C GLU A 123 3.35 -13.89 -11.55
N GLY A 124 2.76 -13.99 -12.76
CA GLY A 124 1.77 -13.05 -13.29
C GLY A 124 2.12 -11.57 -13.06
N SER A 125 1.23 -10.85 -12.38
CA SER A 125 1.40 -9.42 -12.09
C SER A 125 2.49 -9.14 -11.06
N VAL A 126 2.80 -10.07 -10.14
CA VAL A 126 3.93 -9.94 -9.21
C VAL A 126 5.25 -9.91 -9.97
N LYS A 127 5.41 -10.75 -11.00
CA LYS A 127 6.59 -10.71 -11.87
C LYS A 127 6.75 -9.37 -12.58
N ILE A 128 5.64 -8.78 -13.04
CA ILE A 128 5.64 -7.45 -13.68
C ILE A 128 6.09 -6.37 -12.70
N LEU A 129 5.66 -6.45 -11.43
CA LEU A 129 6.13 -5.54 -10.39
C LEU A 129 7.63 -5.71 -10.15
N GLU A 130 8.11 -6.94 -9.96
CA GLU A 130 9.53 -7.25 -9.76
C GLU A 130 10.41 -6.69 -10.90
N ASP A 131 10.03 -6.94 -12.16
CA ASP A 131 10.73 -6.42 -13.34
C ASP A 131 10.73 -4.88 -13.38
N ARG A 132 9.62 -4.25 -13.01
CA ARG A 132 9.53 -2.78 -12.95
C ARG A 132 10.46 -2.21 -11.88
N LEU A 133 10.50 -2.82 -10.69
CA LEU A 133 11.37 -2.39 -9.60
C LEU A 133 12.85 -2.56 -9.98
N GLU A 134 13.20 -3.67 -10.62
CA GLU A 134 14.56 -3.92 -11.14
C GLU A 134 14.93 -2.91 -12.23
N ALA A 135 14.04 -2.61 -13.18
CA ALA A 135 14.28 -1.62 -14.23
C ALA A 135 14.49 -0.20 -13.68
N LEU A 136 13.82 0.14 -12.57
CA LEU A 136 14.05 1.39 -11.83
C LEU A 136 15.35 1.34 -10.99
N GLY A 137 15.97 0.17 -10.88
CA GLY A 137 17.21 -0.10 -10.16
C GLY A 137 17.05 -0.19 -8.66
N PHE A 138 15.88 -0.62 -8.18
CA PHE A 138 15.68 -1.02 -6.79
C PHE A 138 16.13 -2.46 -6.59
N GLN A 139 16.79 -2.72 -5.45
CA GLN A 139 16.90 -4.08 -4.94
C GLN A 139 15.54 -4.52 -4.43
N HIS A 140 15.12 -5.74 -4.73
CA HIS A 140 13.86 -6.29 -4.26
C HIS A 140 13.98 -7.74 -3.79
N SER A 141 13.01 -8.16 -2.98
CA SER A 141 12.82 -9.55 -2.55
C SER A 141 11.33 -9.81 -2.39
N CYS A 142 10.87 -11.03 -2.68
CA CYS A 142 9.47 -11.43 -2.53
C CYS A 142 9.35 -12.63 -1.58
N ILE A 143 8.34 -12.62 -0.72
CA ILE A 143 8.03 -13.67 0.26
C ILE A 143 6.53 -14.00 0.16
N ASP A 144 6.21 -15.26 -0.13
CA ASP A 144 4.84 -15.76 -0.01
C ASP A 144 4.50 -16.02 1.46
N ASP A 145 3.30 -15.61 1.88
CA ASP A 145 2.72 -15.87 3.21
C ASP A 145 3.68 -15.55 4.36
N TYR A 146 4.14 -14.29 4.40
CA TYR A 146 5.06 -13.81 5.42
C TYR A 146 4.63 -14.20 6.84
N LEU A 147 5.52 -14.91 7.54
CA LEU A 147 5.38 -15.26 8.94
C LEU A 147 6.35 -14.41 9.75
N GLU A 148 5.80 -13.57 10.64
CA GLU A 148 6.60 -12.85 11.61
C GLU A 148 7.18 -13.85 12.61
N SER A 149 8.48 -14.15 12.50
CA SER A 149 9.16 -15.00 13.47
C SER A 149 9.07 -14.35 14.85
N ALA A 150 8.73 -15.12 15.89
CA ALA A 150 8.62 -14.65 17.27
C ALA A 150 9.98 -14.31 17.90
N SER A 151 10.72 -13.35 17.34
CA SER A 151 11.98 -12.85 17.91
C SER A 151 11.71 -11.73 18.92
N GLY A 152 10.90 -12.04 19.93
CA GLY A 152 10.53 -11.14 21.02
C GLY A 152 10.22 -11.85 22.34
N GLN A 153 10.62 -13.12 22.51
CA GLN A 153 10.63 -13.73 23.83
C GLN A 153 11.72 -13.05 24.67
N HIS A 154 11.31 -12.13 25.53
CA HIS A 154 12.06 -11.75 26.72
C HIS A 154 12.48 -13.02 27.45
N THR A 155 13.75 -13.41 27.32
CA THR A 155 14.41 -14.26 28.29
C THR A 155 14.53 -13.47 29.59
N THR A 156 13.50 -13.53 30.43
CA THR A 156 13.69 -13.33 31.86
C THR A 156 14.50 -14.52 32.38
N GLN A 157 15.82 -14.37 32.39
CA GLN A 157 16.65 -15.11 33.35
C GLN A 157 16.40 -14.47 34.72
N SER A 158 15.68 -15.19 35.58
CA SER A 158 15.71 -14.95 37.02
C SER A 158 17.09 -15.30 37.58
N PRO A 159 17.61 -14.54 38.55
CA PRO A 159 18.51 -15.09 39.56
C PRO A 159 17.80 -16.10 40.46
#